data_AF-A0A7C9HPL5-F1
#
_entry.id   AF-A0A7C9HPL5-F1
#
_cell.length_a   1.000
_cell.length_b   1.000
_cell.length_c   1.000
_cell.angle_alpha   90.00
_cell.angle_beta   90.00
_cell.angle_gamma   90.00
#
_symmetry.space_group_name_H-M   'P 1'
#
loop_
_entity.id
_entity.type
_entity.pdbx_description
1 polymer ?
#
loop_
_entity_poly.entity_id
_entity_poly.type
_entity_poly.pdbx_seq_one_letter_code
_entity_poly.pdbx_strand_id
1 'polypeptide(L)'
;MTWDDDESAGDRRRDPGRRASGREILLQVAGYVGLVTAVVVLVVGAVVAVTVWGVAAKPGGFAAPSASGRGAPLPPVSAAPADGGTEVGAQVEAADDPNELTGSEVAPLVEPEAEAAPVVEGDWLSVVSDATGIPARALSAYALAHISIAAEEPTCGVDWTTIAAIGAVESGHGSHGDSVLGADGLVQPKILGPALDGDGVAAIHDTDGGALDGDVTWDRAVGPMQFIPSTWAQWGADANGDGVADPSQIDDAAYAAARYLCASGPMTTPEGWRAAVFSYNHLDSYVDKVARIANGYADALG
;
A
#
# COMPACT_ATOMS: atom_id res chain seq x y z
N MET A 1 -36.73 67.58 -50.07
CA MET A 1 -35.33 67.72 -50.55
C MET A 1 -34.58 66.54 -49.97
N THR A 2 -33.96 65.61 -50.68
CA THR A 2 -33.73 65.27 -52.09
C THR A 2 -33.42 63.77 -52.06
N TRP A 3 -33.82 63.06 -53.12
CA TRP A 3 -33.50 61.66 -53.34
C TRP A 3 -32.00 61.48 -53.55
N ASP A 4 -31.45 60.34 -53.16
CA ASP A 4 -30.91 59.38 -54.13
C ASP A 4 -30.61 58.04 -53.45
N ASP A 5 -31.11 57.01 -54.12
CA ASP A 5 -30.91 55.58 -53.91
C ASP A 5 -29.46 55.18 -54.18
N ASP A 6 -28.96 54.14 -53.50
CA ASP A 6 -28.22 53.08 -54.18
C ASP A 6 -28.08 51.83 -53.29
N GLU A 7 -28.41 50.71 -53.95
CA GLU A 7 -28.35 49.33 -53.48
C GLU A 7 -26.93 48.89 -53.09
N SER A 8 -26.82 48.08 -52.04
CA SER A 8 -26.06 46.83 -52.10
C SER A 8 -26.27 46.01 -50.82
N ALA A 9 -27.30 45.15 -50.86
CA ALA A 9 -27.38 44.01 -49.97
C ALA A 9 -26.19 43.08 -50.26
N GLY A 10 -25.21 43.07 -49.36
CA GLY A 10 -24.10 42.12 -49.39
C GLY A 10 -24.61 40.69 -49.21
N ASP A 11 -24.81 40.00 -50.32
CA ASP A 11 -24.92 38.55 -50.46
C ASP A 11 -23.68 37.88 -49.83
N ARG A 12 -23.76 37.52 -48.55
CA ARG A 12 -22.80 36.60 -47.92
C ARG A 12 -23.03 35.21 -48.50
N ARG A 13 -22.47 34.99 -49.68
CA ARG A 13 -22.29 33.65 -50.27
C ARG A 13 -21.61 32.76 -49.23
N ARG A 14 -22.34 31.76 -48.74
CA ARG A 14 -21.74 30.58 -48.11
C ARG A 14 -20.84 29.94 -49.16
N ASP A 15 -19.54 30.00 -48.92
CA ASP A 15 -18.55 29.23 -49.66
C ASP A 15 -18.92 27.73 -49.51
N PRO A 16 -19.24 27.00 -50.59
CA PRO A 16 -19.55 25.59 -50.48
C PRO A 16 -18.26 24.89 -50.08
N GLY A 17 -18.16 24.51 -48.81
CA GLY A 17 -17.03 23.77 -48.25
C GLY A 17 -16.59 22.68 -49.21
N ARG A 18 -15.35 22.83 -49.70
CA ARG A 18 -14.67 21.88 -50.57
C ARG A 18 -14.73 20.52 -49.88
N ARG A 19 -15.65 19.65 -50.31
CA ARG A 19 -15.74 18.28 -49.81
C ARG A 19 -14.39 17.65 -50.09
N ALA A 20 -13.67 17.28 -49.03
CA ALA A 20 -12.40 16.59 -49.16
C ALA A 20 -12.61 15.41 -50.11
N SER A 21 -11.82 15.35 -51.18
CA SER A 21 -11.96 14.24 -52.13
C SER A 21 -11.70 12.94 -51.38
N GLY A 22 -12.29 11.81 -51.80
CA GLY A 22 -12.05 10.52 -51.14
C GLY A 22 -10.55 10.19 -51.00
N ARG A 23 -9.71 10.76 -51.88
CA ARG A 23 -8.25 10.68 -51.83
C ARG A 23 -7.62 11.47 -50.69
N GLU A 24 -8.15 12.64 -50.34
CA GLU A 24 -7.65 13.47 -49.23
C GLU A 24 -7.98 12.83 -47.87
N ILE A 25 -9.18 12.24 -47.73
CA ILE A 25 -9.57 11.48 -46.54
C ILE A 25 -8.70 10.23 -46.41
N LEU A 26 -8.48 9.49 -47.51
CA LEU A 26 -7.63 8.30 -47.51
C LEU A 26 -6.19 8.62 -47.09
N LEU A 27 -5.63 9.74 -47.57
CA LEU A 27 -4.28 10.20 -47.21
C LEU A 27 -4.20 10.65 -45.75
N GLN A 28 -5.23 11.29 -45.21
CA GLN A 28 -5.29 11.66 -43.79
C GLN A 28 -5.39 10.42 -42.89
N VAL A 29 -6.24 9.45 -43.23
CA VAL A 29 -6.35 8.19 -42.48
C VAL A 29 -5.04 7.40 -42.53
N ALA A 30 -4.41 7.29 -43.71
CA ALA A 30 -3.11 6.63 -43.84
C ALA A 30 -2.01 7.33 -43.01
N GLY A 31 -2.00 8.68 -42.99
CA GLY A 31 -1.09 9.46 -42.15
C GLY A 31 -1.31 9.24 -40.65
N TYR A 32 -2.56 9.21 -40.19
CA TYR A 32 -2.91 8.93 -38.80
C TYR A 32 -2.55 7.50 -38.39
N VAL A 33 -2.86 6.50 -39.22
CA VAL A 33 -2.50 5.10 -38.97
C VAL A 33 -0.97 4.97 -38.89
N GLY A 34 -0.23 5.62 -39.78
CA GLY A 34 1.25 5.67 -39.75
C GLY A 34 1.81 6.33 -38.49
N LEU A 35 1.21 7.43 -38.02
CA LEU A 35 1.60 8.09 -36.77
C LEU A 35 1.33 7.20 -35.55
N VAL A 36 0.14 6.60 -35.46
CA VAL A 36 -0.24 5.73 -34.34
C VAL A 36 0.66 4.50 -34.29
N THR A 37 0.92 3.86 -35.43
CA THR A 37 1.87 2.73 -35.49
C THR A 37 3.27 3.14 -35.09
N ALA A 38 3.76 4.30 -35.52
CA ALA A 38 5.07 4.80 -35.10
C ALA A 38 5.15 5.05 -33.58
N VAL A 39 4.12 5.65 -32.98
CA VAL A 39 4.04 5.90 -31.54
C VAL A 39 3.96 4.58 -30.76
N VAL A 40 3.13 3.64 -31.20
CA VAL A 40 3.03 2.30 -30.57
C VAL A 40 4.37 1.56 -30.64
N VAL A 41 5.04 1.57 -31.80
CA VAL A 41 6.36 0.95 -31.94
C VAL A 41 7.39 1.62 -31.04
N LEU A 42 7.33 2.94 -30.86
CA LEU A 42 8.25 3.67 -30.00
C LEU A 42 7.99 3.38 -28.51
N VAL A 43 6.73 3.33 -28.08
CA VAL A 43 6.34 2.98 -26.71
C VAL A 43 6.68 1.52 -26.40
N VAL A 44 6.31 0.59 -27.28
CA VAL A 44 6.67 -0.84 -27.15
C VAL A 44 8.19 -1.00 -27.16
N GLY A 45 8.89 -0.31 -28.06
CA GLY A 45 10.35 -0.30 -28.12
C GLY A 45 11.00 0.22 -26.84
N ALA A 46 10.44 1.27 -26.21
CA ALA A 46 10.92 1.79 -24.94
C ALA A 46 10.68 0.81 -23.77
N VAL A 47 9.51 0.18 -23.71
CA VAL A 47 9.18 -0.83 -22.69
C VAL A 47 10.07 -2.07 -22.84
N VAL A 48 10.25 -2.55 -24.06
CA VAL A 48 11.15 -3.67 -24.39
C VAL A 48 12.60 -3.30 -24.10
N ALA A 49 13.04 -2.08 -24.42
CA ALA A 49 14.39 -1.64 -24.10
C ALA A 49 14.63 -1.58 -22.59
N VAL A 50 13.71 -1.04 -21.80
CA VAL A 50 13.82 -0.99 -20.32
C VAL A 50 13.86 -2.39 -19.70
N THR A 51 13.02 -3.30 -20.18
CA THR A 51 13.00 -4.69 -19.70
C THR A 51 14.24 -5.47 -20.13
N VAL A 52 14.66 -5.36 -21.38
CA VAL A 52 15.85 -6.06 -21.91
C VAL A 52 17.14 -5.50 -21.30
N TRP A 53 17.28 -4.18 -21.12
CA TRP A 53 18.44 -3.61 -20.41
C TRP A 53 18.45 -4.02 -18.93
N GLY A 54 17.29 -4.06 -18.27
CA GLY A 54 17.17 -4.53 -16.89
C GLY A 54 17.64 -5.98 -16.73
N VAL A 55 17.26 -6.86 -17.64
CA VAL A 55 17.68 -8.27 -17.67
C VAL A 55 19.15 -8.44 -18.09
N ALA A 56 19.61 -7.65 -19.07
CA ALA A 56 21.00 -7.70 -19.55
C ALA A 56 22.01 -7.15 -18.53
N ALA A 57 21.61 -6.19 -17.68
CA ALA A 57 22.46 -5.64 -16.63
C ALA A 57 22.63 -6.60 -15.43
N LYS A 58 21.67 -7.51 -15.18
CA LYS A 58 21.72 -8.52 -14.11
C LYS A 58 21.06 -9.83 -14.55
N PRO A 59 21.79 -10.73 -15.23
CA PRO A 59 21.24 -11.97 -15.79
C PRO A 59 20.75 -12.99 -14.74
N GLY A 60 20.93 -12.72 -13.44
CA GLY A 60 20.43 -13.53 -12.32
C GLY A 60 19.30 -12.89 -11.50
N GLY A 61 18.68 -11.81 -12.00
CA GLY A 61 17.69 -11.04 -11.24
C GLY A 61 18.32 -10.09 -10.22
N PHE A 62 17.48 -9.44 -9.41
CA PHE A 62 17.97 -8.57 -8.34
C PHE A 62 18.20 -9.38 -7.07
N ALA A 63 19.34 -9.15 -6.42
CA ALA A 63 19.62 -9.76 -5.14
C ALA A 63 18.55 -9.32 -4.14
N ALA A 64 17.99 -10.29 -3.40
CA ALA A 64 17.17 -9.99 -2.24
C ALA A 64 17.94 -9.06 -1.27
N PRO A 65 17.25 -8.23 -0.48
CA PRO A 65 17.85 -7.52 0.63
C PRO A 65 18.67 -8.48 1.51
N SER A 66 19.79 -7.98 2.03
CA SER A 66 20.63 -8.80 2.90
C SER A 66 19.91 -9.09 4.22
N ALA A 67 19.91 -10.34 4.63
CA ALA A 67 19.35 -10.81 5.90
C ALA A 67 19.91 -10.16 7.18
N SER A 68 21.06 -9.50 7.04
CA SER A 68 21.71 -8.72 8.11
C SER A 68 21.99 -7.28 7.68
N GLY A 69 21.44 -6.85 6.52
CA GLY A 69 21.44 -5.49 5.96
C GLY A 69 22.82 -4.83 5.76
N ARG A 70 23.02 -4.19 4.60
CA ARG A 70 23.53 -2.80 4.70
C ARG A 70 22.38 -2.06 5.36
N GLY A 71 22.54 -1.81 6.66
CA GLY A 71 21.43 -1.57 7.58
C GLY A 71 20.70 -0.28 7.29
N ALA A 72 19.50 -0.38 6.69
CA ALA A 72 18.52 0.67 6.89
C ALA A 72 18.36 0.85 8.41
N PRO A 73 18.48 2.08 8.95
CA PRO A 73 18.33 2.30 10.37
C PRO A 73 16.98 1.75 10.82
N LEU A 74 17.01 0.88 11.83
CA LEU A 74 15.79 0.35 12.44
C LEU A 74 14.96 1.50 13.03
N PRO A 75 13.62 1.43 12.97
CA PRO A 75 12.78 2.46 13.55
C PRO A 75 12.98 2.51 15.07
N PRO A 76 13.38 3.67 15.64
CA PRO A 76 13.41 3.83 17.08
C PRO A 76 11.98 3.90 17.62
N VAL A 77 11.75 3.24 18.75
CA VAL A 77 10.46 3.21 19.44
C VAL A 77 10.57 3.90 20.79
N SER A 78 9.58 4.73 21.09
CA SER A 78 9.34 5.25 22.43
C SER A 78 8.07 4.61 23.00
N ALA A 79 8.08 4.28 24.29
CA ALA A 79 6.86 3.96 25.01
C ALA A 79 6.11 5.29 25.28
N ALA A 80 4.91 5.45 24.73
CA ALA A 80 4.07 6.58 25.10
C ALA A 80 3.59 6.41 26.55
N PRO A 81 3.56 7.47 27.38
CA PRO A 81 2.90 7.37 28.67
C PRO A 81 1.41 7.15 28.46
N ALA A 82 0.84 6.14 29.13
CA ALA A 82 -0.60 6.02 29.27
C ALA A 82 -1.09 7.24 30.06
N ASP A 83 -1.85 8.13 29.43
CA ASP A 83 -2.39 9.32 30.09
C ASP A 83 -3.51 8.88 31.06
N GLY A 84 -3.11 8.46 32.27
CA GLY A 84 -3.98 8.05 33.37
C GLY A 84 -4.50 9.26 34.12
N GLY A 85 -5.70 9.72 33.74
CA GLY A 85 -6.38 10.83 34.39
C GLY A 85 -6.91 10.52 35.80
N THR A 86 -6.79 11.54 36.66
CA THR A 86 -7.55 11.83 37.90
C THR A 86 -7.01 11.25 39.21
N GLU A 87 -6.24 12.09 39.92
CA GLU A 87 -6.14 12.03 41.38
C GLU A 87 -7.53 12.30 42.01
N VAL A 88 -8.12 11.29 42.64
CA VAL A 88 -9.18 11.51 43.64
C VAL A 88 -8.66 11.03 44.98
N GLY A 89 -8.26 11.98 45.82
CA GLY A 89 -8.03 11.73 47.23
C GLY A 89 -9.32 11.35 47.94
N ALA A 90 -9.26 10.28 48.74
CA ALA A 90 -10.25 10.02 49.77
C ALA A 90 -9.55 9.43 51.00
N GLN A 91 -9.37 10.29 52.01
CA GLN A 91 -9.16 9.87 53.39
C GLN A 91 -10.46 9.27 53.93
N VAL A 92 -10.41 8.12 54.62
CA VAL A 92 -11.42 7.78 55.64
C VAL A 92 -10.73 7.08 56.82
N GLU A 93 -11.05 7.60 58.00
CA GLU A 93 -10.63 7.18 59.34
C GLU A 93 -11.19 5.81 59.76
N ALA A 94 -10.56 5.25 60.80
CA ALA A 94 -10.84 3.97 61.43
C ALA A 94 -12.16 3.90 62.23
N ALA A 95 -12.75 2.70 62.30
CA ALA A 95 -13.60 2.27 63.41
C ALA A 95 -13.37 0.78 63.70
N ASP A 96 -13.05 0.48 64.97
CA ASP A 96 -12.92 -0.85 65.58
C ASP A 96 -14.25 -1.61 65.60
N ASP A 97 -14.25 -2.88 65.16
CA ASP A 97 -15.27 -3.87 65.56
C ASP A 97 -14.62 -5.26 65.69
N PRO A 98 -14.58 -5.90 66.88
CA PRO A 98 -13.84 -7.13 67.08
C PRO A 98 -14.77 -8.35 67.10
N ASN A 99 -15.54 -8.63 66.02
CA ASN A 99 -16.00 -10.00 65.72
C ASN A 99 -16.70 -10.12 64.34
N GLU A 100 -15.96 -10.29 63.25
CA GLU A 100 -16.51 -11.03 62.09
C GLU A 100 -15.40 -11.73 61.29
N LEU A 101 -15.39 -13.06 61.40
CA LEU A 101 -14.67 -13.96 60.51
C LEU A 101 -15.63 -14.33 59.38
N THR A 102 -15.36 -13.87 58.15
CA THR A 102 -15.40 -14.61 56.88
C THR A 102 -15.55 -13.66 55.70
N GLY A 103 -14.64 -13.78 54.74
CA GLY A 103 -14.71 -13.10 53.46
C GLY A 103 -13.33 -12.93 52.87
N SER A 104 -13.00 -13.74 51.87
CA SER A 104 -11.80 -13.56 51.03
C SER A 104 -11.62 -12.09 50.68
N GLU A 105 -10.45 -11.55 51.00
CA GLU A 105 -9.94 -10.37 50.34
C GLU A 105 -9.81 -10.71 48.85
N VAL A 106 -10.81 -10.30 48.07
CA VAL A 106 -10.71 -10.30 46.62
C VAL A 106 -9.72 -9.19 46.32
N ALA A 107 -8.46 -9.56 46.12
CA ALA A 107 -7.48 -8.65 45.54
C ALA A 107 -8.13 -7.99 44.31
N PRO A 108 -7.98 -6.67 44.11
CA PRO A 108 -8.47 -6.05 42.89
C PRO A 108 -7.86 -6.83 41.73
N LEU A 109 -8.70 -7.29 40.80
CA LEU A 109 -8.23 -7.68 39.49
C LEU A 109 -7.61 -6.40 38.93
N VAL A 110 -6.31 -6.26 39.06
CA VAL A 110 -5.53 -5.30 38.28
C VAL A 110 -5.72 -5.77 36.86
N GLU A 111 -6.67 -5.15 36.15
CA GLU A 111 -6.73 -5.26 34.70
C GLU A 111 -5.32 -4.89 34.24
N PRO A 112 -4.65 -5.73 33.42
CA PRO A 112 -3.36 -5.35 32.89
C PRO A 112 -3.58 -4.01 32.19
N GLU A 113 -2.91 -2.95 32.67
CA GLU A 113 -2.85 -1.68 31.95
C GLU A 113 -2.51 -2.03 30.51
N ALA A 114 -3.37 -1.63 29.57
CA ALA A 114 -3.13 -1.81 28.16
C ALA A 114 -1.74 -1.23 27.88
N GLU A 115 -0.77 -2.09 27.58
CA GLU A 115 0.57 -1.64 27.23
C GLU A 115 0.42 -0.62 26.10
N ALA A 116 0.93 0.59 26.34
CA ALA A 116 0.81 1.67 25.38
C ALA A 116 1.40 1.22 24.04
N ALA A 117 0.63 1.37 22.96
CA ALA A 117 1.07 0.99 21.63
C ALA A 117 2.42 1.67 21.31
N PRO A 118 3.37 0.95 20.69
CA PRO A 118 4.65 1.54 20.31
C PRO A 118 4.41 2.70 19.35
N VAL A 119 5.16 3.80 19.53
CA VAL A 119 5.14 4.94 18.63
C VAL A 119 6.52 5.11 18.02
N VAL A 120 6.56 5.25 16.68
CA VAL A 120 7.78 5.54 15.94
C VAL A 120 8.13 7.01 16.09
N GLU A 121 9.38 7.32 16.40
CA GLU A 121 9.81 8.70 16.63
C GLU A 121 9.66 9.58 15.37
N GLY A 122 9.11 10.78 15.55
CA GLY A 122 8.80 11.70 14.44
C GLY A 122 10.03 12.17 13.65
N ASP A 123 11.17 12.37 14.32
CA ASP A 123 12.41 12.79 13.66
C ASP A 123 12.93 11.70 12.70
N TRP A 124 12.85 10.42 13.11
CA TRP A 124 13.19 9.30 12.24
C TRP A 124 12.24 9.23 11.04
N LEU A 125 10.93 9.38 11.27
CA LEU A 125 9.95 9.39 10.18
C LEU A 125 10.22 10.50 9.17
N SER A 126 10.56 11.72 9.63
CA SER A 126 10.88 12.84 8.73
C SER A 126 12.12 12.53 7.88
N VAL A 127 13.22 12.11 8.51
CA VAL A 127 14.49 11.85 7.81
C VAL A 127 14.32 10.73 6.79
N VAL A 128 13.68 9.63 7.18
CA VAL A 128 13.52 8.46 6.31
C VAL A 128 12.49 8.74 5.21
N SER A 129 11.40 9.45 5.51
CA SER A 129 10.42 9.88 4.50
C SER A 129 11.07 10.79 3.44
N ASP A 130 11.87 11.77 3.85
CA ASP A 130 12.58 12.67 2.94
C ASP A 130 13.60 11.93 2.06
N ALA A 131 14.33 10.97 2.62
CA ALA A 131 15.33 10.20 1.89
C ALA A 131 14.73 9.19 0.90
N THR A 132 13.63 8.54 1.27
CA THR A 132 13.03 7.44 0.49
C THR A 132 11.88 7.87 -0.41
N GLY A 133 11.28 9.03 -0.13
CA GLY A 133 10.04 9.50 -0.77
C GLY A 133 8.77 8.79 -0.30
N ILE A 134 8.85 7.87 0.68
CA ILE A 134 7.68 7.20 1.25
C ILE A 134 6.90 8.23 2.09
N PRO A 135 5.57 8.37 1.93
CA PRO A 135 4.79 9.24 2.81
C PRO A 135 4.96 8.86 4.29
N ALA A 136 5.26 9.83 5.15
CA ALA A 136 5.53 9.58 6.58
C ALA A 136 4.46 8.73 7.28
N ARG A 137 3.17 8.91 6.90
CA ARG A 137 2.06 8.11 7.44
C ARG A 137 2.14 6.63 7.07
N ALA A 138 2.50 6.31 5.82
CA ALA A 138 2.70 4.94 5.37
C ALA A 138 3.97 4.34 5.97
N LEU A 139 5.04 5.14 6.05
CA LEU A 139 6.30 4.73 6.67
C LEU A 139 6.09 4.33 8.15
N SER A 140 5.29 5.09 8.90
CA SER A 140 4.92 4.73 10.27
C SER A 140 4.27 3.35 10.35
N ALA A 141 3.34 3.03 9.45
CA ALA A 141 2.68 1.73 9.41
C ALA A 141 3.66 0.58 9.12
N TYR A 142 4.58 0.75 8.16
CA TYR A 142 5.58 -0.27 7.85
C TYR A 142 6.59 -0.48 8.98
N ALA A 143 6.98 0.61 9.65
CA ALA A 143 7.85 0.55 10.81
C ALA A 143 7.17 -0.18 11.99
N LEU A 144 5.92 0.17 12.31
CA LEU A 144 5.14 -0.51 13.35
C LEU A 144 4.91 -1.99 13.03
N ALA A 145 4.57 -2.32 11.78
CA ALA A 145 4.44 -3.71 11.35
C ALA A 145 5.74 -4.51 11.55
N HIS A 146 6.90 -3.91 11.26
CA HIS A 146 8.21 -4.53 11.51
C HIS A 146 8.48 -4.74 13.01
N ILE A 147 8.15 -3.76 13.86
CA ILE A 147 8.31 -3.88 15.31
C ILE A 147 7.40 -4.99 15.87
N SER A 148 6.12 -4.99 15.49
CA SER A 148 5.13 -5.96 15.96
C SER A 148 5.48 -7.37 15.54
N ILE A 149 5.86 -7.59 14.26
CA ILE A 149 6.21 -8.92 13.77
C ILE A 149 7.55 -9.43 14.33
N ALA A 150 8.49 -8.54 14.65
CA ALA A 150 9.74 -8.93 15.31
C ALA A 150 9.51 -9.42 16.74
N ALA A 151 8.45 -8.93 17.40
CA ALA A 151 8.02 -9.42 18.71
C ALA A 151 7.22 -10.72 18.62
N GLU A 152 6.31 -10.85 17.64
CA GLU A 152 5.49 -12.05 17.43
C GLU A 152 6.32 -13.23 16.89
N GLU A 153 7.13 -13.00 15.86
CA GLU A 153 7.88 -14.02 15.10
C GLU A 153 9.36 -13.64 14.94
N PRO A 154 10.17 -13.68 16.01
CA PRO A 154 11.55 -13.13 16.03
C PRO A 154 12.51 -13.85 15.07
N THR A 155 12.17 -15.05 14.59
CA THR A 155 13.01 -15.80 13.64
C THR A 155 12.71 -15.50 12.18
N CYS A 156 11.63 -14.76 11.90
CA CYS A 156 11.23 -14.42 10.54
C CYS A 156 12.25 -13.49 9.87
N GLY A 157 12.61 -12.38 10.52
CA GLY A 157 13.59 -11.42 9.98
C GLY A 157 13.09 -10.59 8.79
N VAL A 158 11.78 -10.35 8.66
CA VAL A 158 11.24 -9.39 7.69
C VAL A 158 11.58 -7.96 8.11
N ASP A 159 12.06 -7.15 7.16
CA ASP A 159 12.46 -5.76 7.38
C ASP A 159 11.38 -4.77 6.90
N TRP A 160 11.26 -3.60 7.55
CA TRP A 160 10.29 -2.56 7.17
C TRP A 160 10.44 -2.14 5.70
N THR A 161 11.67 -2.14 5.14
CA THR A 161 11.93 -1.84 3.73
C THR A 161 11.27 -2.83 2.78
N THR A 162 11.12 -4.11 3.19
CA THR A 162 10.42 -5.14 2.41
C THR A 162 8.91 -4.88 2.42
N ILE A 163 8.35 -4.59 3.59
CA ILE A 163 6.92 -4.28 3.73
C ILE A 163 6.58 -3.02 2.93
N ALA A 164 7.41 -1.97 3.04
CA ALA A 164 7.27 -0.74 2.28
C ALA A 164 7.37 -0.96 0.76
N ALA A 165 8.31 -1.82 0.32
CA ALA A 165 8.47 -2.13 -1.10
C ALA A 165 7.25 -2.84 -1.68
N ILE A 166 6.61 -3.73 -0.92
CA ILE A 166 5.32 -4.34 -1.33
C ILE A 166 4.25 -3.25 -1.43
N GLY A 167 4.08 -2.41 -0.42
CA GLY A 167 3.10 -1.31 -0.47
C GLY A 167 3.33 -0.33 -1.63
N ALA A 168 4.59 -0.08 -2.02
CA ALA A 168 4.93 0.69 -3.20
C ALA A 168 4.48 0.00 -4.50
N VAL A 169 4.73 -1.31 -4.62
CA VAL A 169 4.39 -2.09 -5.81
C VAL A 169 2.87 -2.25 -5.96
N GLU A 170 2.17 -2.51 -4.86
CA GLU A 170 0.74 -2.79 -4.84
C GLU A 170 -0.10 -1.53 -5.11
N SER A 171 0.21 -0.42 -4.44
CA SER A 171 -0.67 0.76 -4.45
C SER A 171 0.04 2.11 -4.47
N GLY A 172 1.37 2.14 -4.54
CA GLY A 172 2.11 3.39 -4.33
C GLY A 172 1.90 3.95 -2.91
N HIS A 173 1.92 3.09 -1.90
CA HIS A 173 1.68 3.46 -0.49
C HIS A 173 0.27 4.00 -0.22
N GLY A 174 -0.75 3.43 -0.87
CA GLY A 174 -2.15 3.82 -0.71
C GLY A 174 -2.59 4.99 -1.60
N SER A 175 -1.80 5.37 -2.62
CA SER A 175 -2.11 6.49 -3.52
C SER A 175 -2.53 6.04 -4.93
N HIS A 176 -3.06 4.83 -5.10
CA HIS A 176 -3.42 4.31 -6.41
C HIS A 176 -4.71 4.96 -6.94
N GLY A 177 -4.69 5.42 -8.19
CA GLY A 177 -5.85 6.08 -8.80
C GLY A 177 -6.18 7.39 -8.10
N ASP A 178 -7.44 7.56 -7.69
CA ASP A 178 -7.92 8.73 -6.94
C ASP A 178 -7.80 8.56 -5.41
N SER A 179 -7.29 7.42 -4.96
CA SER A 179 -7.15 7.12 -3.53
C SER A 179 -6.06 7.94 -2.87
N VAL A 180 -6.34 8.37 -1.65
CA VAL A 180 -5.42 9.12 -0.81
C VAL A 180 -5.34 8.45 0.56
N LEU A 181 -4.13 8.34 1.08
CA LEU A 181 -3.89 7.90 2.45
C LEU A 181 -4.19 9.06 3.42
N GLY A 182 -5.21 8.88 4.26
CA GLY A 182 -5.57 9.81 5.33
C GLY A 182 -4.56 9.79 6.48
N ALA A 183 -4.57 10.84 7.30
CA ALA A 183 -3.71 10.93 8.49
C ALA A 183 -4.05 9.85 9.54
N ASP A 184 -5.30 9.40 9.57
CA ASP A 184 -5.81 8.27 10.35
C ASP A 184 -5.30 6.91 9.84
N GLY A 185 -4.73 6.86 8.63
CA GLY A 185 -4.28 5.63 8.00
C GLY A 185 -5.29 5.00 7.06
N LEU A 186 -6.46 5.61 6.91
CA LEU A 186 -7.51 5.08 6.07
C LEU A 186 -7.27 5.51 4.62
N VAL A 187 -7.26 4.55 3.71
CA VAL A 187 -7.15 4.84 2.28
C VAL A 187 -8.55 5.06 1.70
N GLN A 188 -8.81 6.27 1.17
CA GLN A 188 -10.10 6.63 0.58
C GLN A 188 -9.97 7.34 -0.78
N PRO A 189 -10.83 7.02 -1.77
CA PRO A 189 -11.72 5.84 -1.80
C PRO A 189 -10.95 4.52 -1.67
N LYS A 190 -11.63 3.42 -1.34
CA LYS A 190 -11.01 2.09 -1.26
C LYS A 190 -10.30 1.76 -2.57
N ILE A 191 -9.10 1.19 -2.46
CA ILE A 191 -8.39 0.64 -3.61
C ILE A 191 -8.91 -0.77 -3.85
N LEU A 192 -9.47 -1.01 -5.03
CA LEU A 192 -9.93 -2.33 -5.47
C LEU A 192 -9.18 -2.69 -6.75
N GLY A 193 -8.60 -3.89 -6.75
CA GLY A 193 -8.01 -4.49 -7.93
C GLY A 193 -9.06 -4.86 -9.00
N PRO A 194 -8.60 -5.32 -10.18
CA PRO A 194 -9.48 -5.92 -11.15
C PRO A 194 -10.17 -7.17 -10.56
N ALA A 195 -11.34 -7.51 -11.09
CA ALA A 195 -11.97 -8.79 -10.79
C ALA A 195 -11.03 -9.92 -11.18
N LEU A 196 -10.86 -10.89 -10.28
CA LEU A 196 -10.03 -12.07 -10.52
C LEU A 196 -10.85 -13.12 -11.26
N ASP A 197 -11.18 -12.85 -12.52
CA ASP A 197 -12.10 -13.64 -13.36
C ASP A 197 -11.41 -14.63 -14.30
N GLY A 198 -10.08 -14.67 -14.28
CA GLY A 198 -9.27 -15.51 -15.18
C GLY A 198 -8.88 -14.86 -16.50
N ASP A 199 -9.31 -13.62 -16.80
CA ASP A 199 -8.87 -12.88 -17.99
C ASP A 199 -7.57 -12.11 -17.71
N GLY A 200 -6.43 -12.77 -17.96
CA GLY A 200 -5.10 -12.17 -17.76
C GLY A 200 -4.67 -12.04 -16.29
N VAL A 201 -5.51 -12.45 -15.35
CA VAL A 201 -5.24 -12.56 -13.90
C VAL A 201 -5.67 -13.94 -13.40
N ALA A 202 -5.39 -14.25 -12.13
CA ALA A 202 -5.90 -15.49 -11.51
C ALA A 202 -7.44 -15.50 -11.49
N ALA A 203 -8.06 -16.67 -11.57
CA ALA A 203 -9.49 -16.85 -11.39
C ALA A 203 -9.78 -17.23 -9.93
N ILE A 204 -10.39 -16.32 -9.16
CA ILE A 204 -10.72 -16.49 -7.74
C ILE A 204 -12.18 -16.07 -7.51
N HIS A 205 -13.05 -17.06 -7.32
CA HIS A 205 -14.46 -16.82 -6.99
C HIS A 205 -14.62 -16.12 -5.64
N ASP A 206 -15.72 -15.38 -5.48
CA ASP A 206 -16.11 -14.72 -4.22
C ASP A 206 -15.92 -15.64 -2.99
N THR A 207 -15.23 -15.13 -1.98
CA THR A 207 -14.95 -15.86 -0.73
C THR A 207 -15.55 -15.23 0.53
N ASP A 208 -16.15 -14.04 0.43
CA ASP A 208 -16.66 -13.29 1.60
C ASP A 208 -18.09 -12.75 1.43
N GLY A 209 -18.75 -13.05 0.31
CA GLY A 209 -20.09 -12.56 0.00
C GLY A 209 -20.10 -11.11 -0.50
N GLY A 210 -18.98 -10.63 -1.05
CA GLY A 210 -18.76 -9.24 -1.46
C GLY A 210 -18.58 -8.27 -0.28
N ALA A 211 -18.17 -8.76 0.89
CA ALA A 211 -18.10 -7.95 2.10
C ALA A 211 -16.98 -6.90 2.03
N LEU A 212 -15.81 -7.25 1.49
CA LEU A 212 -14.65 -6.37 1.43
C LEU A 212 -14.58 -5.54 0.13
N ASP A 213 -15.02 -6.12 -0.99
CA ASP A 213 -14.85 -5.55 -2.34
C ASP A 213 -16.17 -5.24 -3.09
N GLY A 214 -17.32 -5.67 -2.56
CA GLY A 214 -18.64 -5.47 -3.16
C GLY A 214 -18.97 -6.38 -4.35
N ASP A 215 -18.12 -7.33 -4.71
CA ASP A 215 -18.31 -8.23 -5.85
C ASP A 215 -18.73 -9.63 -5.38
N VAL A 216 -19.95 -10.04 -5.70
CA VAL A 216 -20.51 -11.33 -5.25
C VAL A 216 -20.23 -12.49 -6.21
N THR A 217 -19.32 -12.30 -7.18
CA THR A 217 -18.97 -13.32 -8.19
C THR A 217 -17.49 -13.64 -8.20
N TRP A 218 -16.64 -12.62 -8.20
CA TRP A 218 -15.19 -12.75 -8.26
C TRP A 218 -14.55 -11.85 -7.22
N ASP A 219 -13.62 -12.41 -6.44
CA ASP A 219 -12.83 -11.64 -5.50
C ASP A 219 -11.98 -10.59 -6.24
N ARG A 220 -11.72 -9.48 -5.57
CA ARG A 220 -10.76 -8.45 -5.95
C ARG A 220 -9.73 -8.30 -4.84
N ALA A 221 -8.52 -7.96 -5.22
CA ALA A 221 -7.53 -7.53 -4.22
C ALA A 221 -7.93 -6.17 -3.63
N VAL A 222 -7.82 -5.99 -2.31
CA VAL A 222 -8.37 -4.86 -1.55
C VAL A 222 -7.27 -4.12 -0.78
N GLY A 223 -7.35 -2.79 -0.79
CA GLY A 223 -6.59 -1.90 0.08
C GLY A 223 -5.13 -1.64 -0.34
N PRO A 224 -4.36 -0.87 0.45
CA PRO A 224 -3.00 -0.47 0.10
C PRO A 224 -2.01 -1.64 -0.09
N MET A 225 -2.32 -2.81 0.48
CA MET A 225 -1.50 -4.02 0.34
C MET A 225 -2.14 -5.09 -0.56
N GLN A 226 -3.25 -4.74 -1.24
CA GLN A 226 -3.91 -5.56 -2.26
C GLN A 226 -4.21 -7.00 -1.79
N PHE A 227 -4.82 -7.15 -0.61
CA PHE A 227 -5.19 -8.47 -0.09
C PHE A 227 -6.40 -9.06 -0.81
N ILE A 228 -6.32 -10.34 -1.15
CA ILE A 228 -7.50 -11.12 -1.57
C ILE A 228 -8.35 -11.42 -0.31
N PRO A 229 -9.70 -11.34 -0.36
CA PRO A 229 -10.57 -11.56 0.80
C PRO A 229 -10.28 -12.83 1.60
N SER A 230 -10.09 -13.97 0.93
CA SER A 230 -9.70 -15.23 1.60
C SER A 230 -8.32 -15.20 2.30
N THR A 231 -7.40 -14.36 1.83
CA THR A 231 -6.12 -14.12 2.50
C THR A 231 -6.30 -13.19 3.69
N TRP A 232 -7.11 -12.13 3.53
CA TRP A 232 -7.47 -11.24 4.63
C TRP A 232 -8.14 -11.99 5.79
N ALA A 233 -9.06 -12.91 5.48
CA ALA A 233 -9.73 -13.74 6.48
C ALA A 233 -8.76 -14.56 7.36
N GLN A 234 -7.55 -14.85 6.87
CA GLN A 234 -6.54 -15.62 7.60
C GLN A 234 -5.50 -14.74 8.31
N TRP A 235 -5.11 -13.63 7.68
CA TRP A 235 -3.94 -12.84 8.10
C TRP A 235 -4.25 -11.44 8.58
N GLY A 236 -5.46 -10.93 8.29
CA GLY A 236 -5.94 -9.64 8.74
C GLY A 236 -5.83 -9.49 10.26
N ALA A 237 -5.47 -8.29 10.70
CA ALA A 237 -5.30 -7.96 12.11
C ALA A 237 -5.64 -6.48 12.33
N ASP A 238 -6.25 -6.17 13.46
CA ASP A 238 -6.44 -4.80 13.96
C ASP A 238 -5.13 -4.33 14.59
N ALA A 239 -4.35 -3.57 13.83
CA ALA A 239 -3.02 -3.11 14.23
C ALA A 239 -3.03 -1.65 14.70
N ASN A 240 -4.06 -0.87 14.33
CA ASN A 240 -4.26 0.48 14.86
C ASN A 240 -5.02 0.50 16.21
N GLY A 241 -5.60 -0.64 16.62
CA GLY A 241 -6.24 -0.84 17.93
C GLY A 241 -7.64 -0.23 18.03
N ASP A 242 -8.34 -0.04 16.91
CA ASP A 242 -9.67 0.58 16.90
C ASP A 242 -10.83 -0.43 17.06
N GLY A 243 -10.51 -1.73 17.15
CA GLY A 243 -11.44 -2.84 17.28
C GLY A 243 -11.86 -3.46 15.95
N VAL A 244 -11.35 -2.98 14.81
CA VAL A 244 -11.75 -3.41 13.47
C VAL A 244 -10.53 -3.69 12.59
N ALA A 245 -10.37 -4.94 12.16
CA ALA A 245 -9.40 -5.25 11.11
C ALA A 245 -9.95 -4.83 9.73
N ASP A 246 -9.48 -3.71 9.18
CA ASP A 246 -9.88 -3.18 7.87
C ASP A 246 -8.72 -3.28 6.86
N PRO A 247 -8.87 -3.99 5.72
CA PRO A 247 -7.82 -4.05 4.70
C PRO A 247 -7.49 -2.69 4.08
N SER A 248 -8.35 -1.68 4.24
CA SER A 248 -8.15 -0.30 3.78
C SER A 248 -7.38 0.56 4.79
N GLN A 249 -7.23 0.11 6.04
CA GLN A 249 -6.36 0.72 7.05
C GLN A 249 -4.91 0.27 6.82
N ILE A 250 -3.99 1.22 6.66
CA ILE A 250 -2.62 0.88 6.26
C ILE A 250 -1.82 0.17 7.37
N ASP A 251 -2.10 0.41 8.65
CA ASP A 251 -1.41 -0.29 9.75
C ASP A 251 -1.81 -1.76 9.79
N ASP A 252 -3.12 -2.03 9.72
CA ASP A 252 -3.70 -3.37 9.64
C ASP A 252 -3.16 -4.13 8.43
N ALA A 253 -3.20 -3.49 7.27
CA ALA A 253 -2.71 -4.08 6.02
C ALA A 253 -1.19 -4.34 6.06
N ALA A 254 -0.39 -3.41 6.60
CA ALA A 254 1.06 -3.59 6.71
C ALA A 254 1.40 -4.75 7.66
N TYR A 255 0.72 -4.83 8.80
CA TYR A 255 0.96 -5.88 9.78
C TYR A 255 0.48 -7.24 9.28
N ALA A 256 -0.69 -7.33 8.64
CA ALA A 256 -1.16 -8.54 7.97
C ALA A 256 -0.16 -9.02 6.90
N ALA A 257 0.45 -8.11 6.12
CA ALA A 257 1.45 -8.46 5.13
C ALA A 257 2.72 -9.01 5.77
N ALA A 258 3.17 -8.42 6.88
CA ALA A 258 4.31 -8.94 7.64
C ALA A 258 4.05 -10.37 8.15
N ARG A 259 2.88 -10.62 8.75
CA ARG A 259 2.48 -11.95 9.24
C ARG A 259 2.41 -12.97 8.10
N TYR A 260 1.81 -12.60 6.97
CA TYR A 260 1.73 -13.44 5.78
C TYR A 260 3.12 -13.85 5.26
N LEU A 261 4.05 -12.90 5.16
CA LEU A 261 5.42 -13.19 4.70
C LEU A 261 6.13 -14.12 5.66
N CYS A 262 6.03 -13.87 6.97
CA CYS A 262 6.65 -14.71 8.00
C CYS A 262 6.10 -16.13 8.06
N ALA A 263 4.83 -16.33 7.66
CA ALA A 263 4.26 -17.68 7.52
C ALA A 263 4.95 -18.53 6.44
N SER A 264 5.68 -17.91 5.50
CA SER A 264 6.48 -18.60 4.49
C SER A 264 7.82 -19.13 5.05
N GLY A 265 8.14 -18.84 6.31
CA GLY A 265 9.35 -19.25 7.00
C GLY A 265 10.39 -18.11 7.14
N PRO A 266 11.60 -18.42 7.62
CA PRO A 266 12.64 -17.41 7.82
C PRO A 266 13.04 -16.70 6.53
N MET A 267 13.04 -15.37 6.57
CA MET A 267 13.49 -14.46 5.50
C MET A 267 14.94 -14.00 5.71
N THR A 268 15.68 -14.67 6.60
CA THR A 268 17.08 -14.39 6.95
C THR A 268 18.09 -14.98 5.96
N THR A 269 17.66 -15.40 4.78
CA THR A 269 18.54 -15.70 3.65
C THR A 269 17.94 -15.13 2.37
N PRO A 270 18.75 -14.83 1.33
CA PRO A 270 18.23 -14.39 0.05
C PRO A 270 17.18 -15.35 -0.53
N GLU A 271 17.39 -16.67 -0.38
CA GLU A 271 16.47 -17.69 -0.85
C GLU A 271 15.15 -17.69 -0.06
N GLY A 272 15.21 -17.59 1.26
CA GLY A 272 14.03 -17.52 2.12
C GLY A 272 13.22 -16.25 1.87
N TRP A 273 13.90 -15.11 1.73
CA TRP A 273 13.26 -13.85 1.37
C TRP A 273 12.56 -13.93 0.02
N ARG A 274 13.24 -14.46 -1.02
CA ARG A 274 12.63 -14.61 -2.35
C ARG A 274 11.43 -15.54 -2.33
N ALA A 275 11.50 -16.65 -1.58
CA ALA A 275 10.40 -17.57 -1.43
C ALA A 275 9.17 -16.92 -0.76
N ALA A 276 9.38 -16.14 0.29
CA ALA A 276 8.31 -15.42 0.99
C ALA A 276 7.69 -14.32 0.10
N VAL A 277 8.47 -13.56 -0.65
CA VAL A 277 7.90 -12.55 -1.57
C VAL A 277 7.20 -13.20 -2.76
N PHE A 278 7.70 -14.35 -3.23
CA PHE A 278 7.06 -15.12 -4.30
C PHE A 278 5.71 -15.71 -3.87
N SER A 279 5.52 -16.05 -2.59
CA SER A 279 4.22 -16.52 -2.11
C SER A 279 3.15 -15.42 -2.21
N TYR A 280 3.55 -14.16 -1.97
CA TYR A 280 2.69 -12.98 -2.12
C TYR A 280 2.21 -12.81 -3.57
N ASN A 281 3.10 -12.95 -4.54
CA ASN A 281 2.78 -12.95 -5.96
C ASN A 281 3.75 -13.85 -6.74
N HIS A 282 3.21 -14.87 -7.40
CA HIS A 282 3.96 -15.97 -8.04
C HIS A 282 4.61 -15.58 -9.37
N LEU A 283 5.27 -14.42 -9.41
CA LEU A 283 5.98 -13.88 -10.55
C LEU A 283 7.40 -13.47 -10.13
N ASP A 284 8.42 -14.06 -10.74
CA ASP A 284 9.81 -13.67 -10.48
C ASP A 284 10.08 -12.18 -10.78
N SER A 285 9.40 -11.62 -11.77
CA SER A 285 9.48 -10.19 -12.10
C SER A 285 8.93 -9.29 -10.99
N TYR A 286 7.95 -9.78 -10.22
CA TYR A 286 7.44 -9.12 -9.02
C TYR A 286 8.47 -9.19 -7.90
N VAL A 287 9.01 -10.38 -7.61
CA VAL A 287 10.05 -10.58 -6.58
C VAL A 287 11.26 -9.68 -6.85
N ASP A 288 11.71 -9.62 -8.10
CA ASP A 288 12.81 -8.75 -8.52
C ASP A 288 12.48 -7.26 -8.37
N LYS A 289 11.22 -6.87 -8.59
CA LYS A 289 10.76 -5.48 -8.43
C LYS A 289 10.73 -5.08 -6.95
N VAL A 290 10.19 -5.93 -6.09
CA VAL A 290 10.20 -5.71 -4.64
C VAL A 290 11.64 -5.62 -4.13
N ALA A 291 12.53 -6.55 -4.56
CA ALA A 291 13.93 -6.54 -4.16
C ALA A 291 14.64 -5.25 -4.60
N ARG A 292 14.38 -4.77 -5.81
CA ARG A 292 14.90 -3.47 -6.28
C ARG A 292 14.49 -2.32 -5.37
N ILE A 293 13.20 -2.23 -5.06
CA ILE A 293 12.64 -1.11 -4.31
C ILE A 293 13.12 -1.15 -2.86
N ALA A 294 13.07 -2.32 -2.21
CA ALA A 294 13.54 -2.50 -0.84
C ALA A 294 15.02 -2.12 -0.69
N ASN A 295 15.88 -2.62 -1.59
CA ASN A 295 17.30 -2.22 -1.59
C ASN A 295 17.47 -0.72 -1.89
N GLY A 296 16.65 -0.13 -2.75
CA GLY A 296 16.68 1.30 -3.04
C GLY A 296 16.36 2.16 -1.82
N TYR A 297 15.39 1.74 -0.99
CA TYR A 297 15.11 2.40 0.28
C TYR A 297 16.26 2.28 1.28
N ALA A 298 16.90 1.11 1.38
CA ALA A 298 18.06 0.93 2.23
C ALA A 298 19.25 1.78 1.75
N ASP A 299 19.57 1.76 0.46
CA ASP A 299 20.67 2.53 -0.14
C ASP A 299 20.46 4.06 0.01
N ALA A 300 19.21 4.54 0.08
CA ALA A 300 18.90 5.96 0.31
C ALA A 300 19.30 6.45 1.72
N LEU A 301 19.55 5.54 2.67
CA LEU A 301 19.82 5.84 4.07
C LEU A 301 21.30 5.69 4.45
N GLY A 302 22.17 5.21 3.54
CA GLY A 302 23.62 5.08 3.72
C GLY A 302 24.13 3.64 3.85
#